data_AF-A0A2D8LY65-F1
#
_entry.id   AF-A0A2D8LY65-F1
#
_cell.length_a   1.000
_cell.length_b   1.000
_cell.length_c   1.000
_cell.angle_alpha   90.00
_cell.angle_beta   90.00
_cell.angle_gamma   90.00
#
_symmetry.space_group_name_H-M   'P 1'
#
loop_
_entity.id
_entity.type
_entity.pdbx_description
1 polymer ?
#
loop_
_entity_poly.entity_id
_entity_poly.type
_entity_poly.pdbx_seq_one_letter_code
_entity_poly.pdbx_strand_id
1 'polypeptide(L)'
;MEKAIRTSWKTKPIPSQRIPLNLSLEFSHSAGQRMELGFVPEDMEDRWFIFNENDWLYFHRSWTGTCIFGVRLEKDDKTVHIKEAWANGNTAEYRSPGAKEDCETIKHLISSYLR
;
A
#
# COMPACT_ATOMS: atom_id res chain seq x y z
N MET A 1 -9.00 -2.26 -16.83
CA MET A 1 -8.66 -2.95 -15.57
C MET A 1 -9.75 -2.64 -14.57
N GLU A 2 -10.18 -3.64 -13.81
CA GLU A 2 -11.14 -3.45 -12.72
C GLU A 2 -10.40 -2.93 -11.48
N LYS A 3 -11.05 -2.08 -10.69
CA LYS A 3 -10.48 -1.56 -9.45
C LYS A 3 -10.38 -2.69 -8.42
N ALA A 4 -9.20 -2.90 -7.86
CA ALA A 4 -9.00 -3.76 -6.71
C ALA A 4 -9.79 -3.21 -5.51
N ILE A 5 -10.63 -4.06 -4.93
CA ILE A 5 -11.37 -3.79 -3.71
C ILE A 5 -10.99 -4.82 -2.65
N ARG A 6 -11.32 -4.54 -1.38
CA ARG A 6 -10.98 -5.41 -0.24
C ARG A 6 -11.26 -6.90 -0.46
N THR A 7 -12.31 -7.24 -1.20
CA THR A 7 -12.73 -8.62 -1.49
C THR A 7 -12.20 -9.20 -2.80
N SER A 8 -11.42 -8.44 -3.58
CA SER A 8 -10.77 -8.92 -4.82
C SER A 8 -9.71 -9.98 -4.55
N TRP A 9 -9.18 -10.06 -3.33
CA TRP A 9 -8.22 -11.08 -2.92
C TRP A 9 -8.33 -11.39 -1.42
N LYS A 10 -7.48 -12.29 -0.93
CA LYS A 10 -7.35 -12.60 0.50
C LYS A 10 -6.82 -11.39 1.29
N THR A 11 -7.59 -10.95 2.29
CA THR A 11 -7.18 -9.90 3.24
C THR A 11 -7.43 -10.31 4.69
N LYS A 12 -6.50 -9.94 5.57
CA LYS A 12 -6.70 -9.84 7.02
C LYS A 12 -7.13 -8.42 7.40
N PRO A 13 -7.68 -8.21 8.62
CA PRO A 13 -7.97 -6.88 9.13
C PRO A 13 -6.73 -5.98 9.14
N ILE A 14 -6.97 -4.67 9.03
CA ILE A 14 -5.92 -3.65 9.19
C ILE A 14 -5.40 -3.71 10.64
N PRO A 15 -4.08 -3.72 10.89
CA PRO A 15 -3.54 -3.87 12.24
C PRO A 15 -3.91 -2.67 13.11
N SER A 16 -4.15 -2.94 14.39
CA SER A 16 -4.33 -1.91 15.43
C SER A 16 -3.00 -1.30 15.85
N GLN A 17 -1.93 -2.10 15.89
CA GLN A 17 -0.56 -1.66 16.15
C GLN A 17 0.11 -1.20 14.86
N ARG A 18 0.55 0.05 14.80
CA ARG A 18 1.16 0.66 13.61
C ARG A 18 2.40 1.45 13.99
N ILE A 19 3.42 1.35 13.17
CA ILE A 19 4.65 2.14 13.28
C ILE A 19 4.55 3.26 12.24
N PRO A 20 4.54 4.54 12.65
CA PRO A 20 4.47 5.66 11.71
C PRO A 20 5.74 5.72 10.86
N LEU A 21 5.58 6.04 9.58
CA LEU A 21 6.68 6.17 8.62
C LEU A 21 6.76 7.61 8.11
N ASN A 22 7.97 8.17 8.09
CA ASN A 22 8.21 9.46 7.46
C ASN A 22 8.48 9.24 5.97
N LEU A 23 7.40 9.15 5.19
CA LEU A 23 7.44 8.95 3.74
C LEU A 23 6.74 10.14 3.06
N SER A 24 7.50 10.89 2.27
CA SER A 24 6.98 11.98 1.44
C SER A 24 7.30 11.66 -0.03
N LEU A 25 6.24 11.50 -0.82
CA LEU A 25 6.30 11.31 -2.27
C LEU A 25 5.17 12.10 -2.91
N GLU A 26 5.44 12.61 -4.11
CA GLU A 26 4.48 13.30 -4.96
C GLU A 26 4.39 12.59 -6.31
N PHE A 27 3.17 12.53 -6.84
CA PHE A 27 2.83 11.85 -8.07
C PHE A 27 2.00 12.78 -8.97
N SER A 28 2.09 12.58 -10.28
CA SER A 28 1.18 13.23 -11.21
C SER A 28 -0.26 12.77 -10.97
N HIS A 29 -1.23 13.59 -11.36
CA HIS A 29 -2.64 13.20 -11.32
C HIS A 29 -2.91 11.86 -12.03
N SER A 30 -2.29 11.62 -13.18
CA SER A 30 -2.43 10.35 -13.93
C SER A 30 -1.87 9.14 -13.17
N ALA A 31 -0.76 9.30 -12.45
CA ALA A 31 -0.22 8.24 -11.59
C ALA A 31 -1.13 8.01 -10.37
N GLY A 32 -1.68 9.07 -9.78
CA GLY A 32 -2.66 8.97 -8.69
C GLY A 32 -3.92 8.18 -9.09
N GLN A 33 -4.45 8.41 -10.29
CA GLN A 33 -5.59 7.64 -10.82
C GLN A 33 -5.29 6.14 -10.95
N ARG A 34 -4.05 5.76 -11.26
CA ARG A 34 -3.65 4.35 -11.33
C ARG A 34 -3.50 3.73 -9.96
N MET A 35 -2.99 4.49 -8.99
CA MET A 35 -2.96 4.05 -7.59
C MET A 35 -4.36 3.73 -7.06
N GLU A 36 -5.38 4.49 -7.47
CA GLU A 36 -6.77 4.22 -7.09
C GLU A 36 -7.31 2.89 -7.63
N LEU A 37 -6.74 2.36 -8.71
CA LEU A 37 -7.10 1.04 -9.24
C LEU A 37 -6.49 -0.10 -8.42
N GLY A 38 -5.37 0.15 -7.72
CA GLY A 38 -4.65 -0.88 -6.97
C GLY A 38 -4.04 -1.97 -7.86
N PHE A 39 -3.79 -3.13 -7.28
CA PHE A 39 -3.18 -4.28 -7.93
C PHE A 39 -3.76 -5.58 -7.34
N VAL A 40 -4.32 -6.42 -8.21
CA VAL A 40 -4.72 -7.80 -7.89
C VAL A 40 -3.64 -8.73 -8.44
N PRO A 41 -3.04 -9.60 -7.61
CA PRO A 41 -2.02 -10.54 -8.08
C PRO A 41 -2.61 -11.51 -9.11
N GLU A 42 -1.84 -11.87 -10.13
CA GLU A 42 -2.27 -12.85 -11.14
C GLU A 42 -2.01 -14.28 -10.67
N ASP A 43 -0.92 -14.50 -9.92
CA ASP A 43 -0.54 -15.81 -9.39
C ASP A 43 0.18 -15.75 -8.03
N MET A 44 0.78 -16.87 -7.61
CA MET A 44 1.49 -16.97 -6.34
C MET A 44 2.89 -16.35 -6.35
N GLU A 45 3.47 -16.02 -7.50
CA GLU A 45 4.74 -15.27 -7.58
C GLU A 45 4.53 -13.80 -7.22
N ASP A 46 3.33 -13.27 -7.52
CA ASP A 46 2.90 -11.95 -7.10
C ASP A 46 2.64 -11.90 -5.60
N ARG A 47 3.64 -11.40 -4.88
CA ARG A 47 3.67 -11.43 -3.40
C ARG A 47 2.74 -10.42 -2.73
N TRP A 48 2.11 -9.54 -3.51
CA TRP A 48 1.39 -8.37 -3.02
C TRP A 48 -0.01 -8.27 -3.61
N PHE A 49 -0.93 -7.82 -2.78
CA PHE A 49 -2.26 -7.38 -3.13
C PHE A 49 -2.41 -5.95 -2.63
N ILE A 50 -2.81 -5.02 -3.50
CA ILE A 50 -2.89 -3.60 -3.16
C ILE A 50 -4.27 -3.10 -3.55
N PHE A 51 -4.95 -2.40 -2.64
CA PHE A 51 -6.22 -1.78 -2.97
C PHE A 51 -6.34 -0.40 -2.31
N ASN A 52 -7.17 0.44 -2.92
CA ASN A 52 -7.49 1.76 -2.40
C ASN A 52 -8.89 1.78 -1.75
N GLU A 53 -8.98 2.25 -0.52
CA GLU A 53 -10.26 2.44 0.20
C GLU A 53 -10.17 3.68 1.10
N ASN A 54 -11.11 4.63 0.95
CA ASN A 54 -11.15 5.87 1.74
C ASN A 54 -9.81 6.63 1.75
N ASP A 55 -9.23 6.83 0.56
CA ASP A 55 -7.93 7.49 0.34
C ASP A 55 -6.70 6.74 0.89
N TRP A 56 -6.88 5.54 1.43
CA TRP A 56 -5.79 4.67 1.86
C TRP A 56 -5.47 3.62 0.81
N LEU A 57 -4.20 3.52 0.43
CA LEU A 57 -3.63 2.33 -0.18
C LEU A 57 -3.21 1.36 0.91
N TYR A 58 -3.77 0.14 0.88
CA TYR A 58 -3.37 -0.94 1.77
C TYR A 58 -2.57 -1.99 1.00
N PHE A 59 -1.40 -2.32 1.53
CA PHE A 59 -0.47 -3.29 0.94
C PHE A 59 -0.55 -4.58 1.74
N HIS A 60 -1.16 -5.60 1.14
CA HIS A 60 -1.32 -6.92 1.73
C HIS A 60 -0.37 -7.93 1.09
N ARG A 61 0.12 -8.87 1.89
CA ARG A 61 0.79 -10.07 1.35
C ARG A 61 -0.26 -10.97 0.72
N SER A 62 -0.09 -11.34 -0.54
CA SER A 62 -1.06 -12.15 -1.29
C SER A 62 -1.30 -13.54 -0.66
N TRP A 63 -0.26 -14.13 -0.03
CA TRP A 63 -0.34 -15.48 0.52
C TRP A 63 -1.08 -15.55 1.86
N THR A 64 -0.72 -14.67 2.80
CA THR A 64 -1.25 -14.67 4.16
C THR A 64 -2.42 -13.70 4.36
N GLY A 65 -2.61 -12.76 3.44
CA GLY A 65 -3.53 -11.65 3.57
C GLY A 65 -3.09 -10.58 4.58
N THR A 66 -1.92 -10.72 5.20
CA THR A 66 -1.44 -9.76 6.22
C THR A 66 -1.28 -8.37 5.61
N CYS A 67 -1.89 -7.36 6.22
CA CYS A 67 -1.67 -5.96 5.87
C CYS A 67 -0.32 -5.51 6.43
N ILE A 68 0.62 -5.12 5.57
CA ILE A 68 1.97 -4.72 5.98
C ILE A 68 2.10 -3.21 6.02
N PHE A 69 1.54 -2.50 5.04
CA PHE A 69 1.63 -1.05 4.96
C PHE A 69 0.27 -0.42 4.69
N GLY A 70 0.10 0.80 5.21
CA GLY A 70 -0.97 1.69 4.79
C GLY A 70 -0.37 3.05 4.41
N VAL A 71 -0.82 3.58 3.28
CA VAL A 71 -0.39 4.89 2.76
C VAL A 71 -1.64 5.70 2.45
N ARG A 72 -1.80 6.86 3.11
CA ARG A 72 -2.87 7.80 2.81
C ARG A 72 -2.41 8.77 1.74
N LEU A 73 -3.18 8.82 0.67
CA LEU A 73 -3.00 9.79 -0.40
C LEU A 73 -3.84 11.03 -0.10
N GLU A 74 -3.34 12.18 -0.50
CA GLU A 74 -4.08 13.44 -0.55
C GLU A 74 -3.95 14.00 -1.96
N LYS A 75 -5.06 14.48 -2.51
CA LYS A 75 -5.14 15.01 -3.87
C LYS A 75 -5.19 16.53 -3.78
N ASP A 76 -4.32 17.17 -4.54
CA ASP A 76 -4.38 18.60 -4.85
C ASP A 76 -4.88 18.78 -6.30
N ASP A 77 -5.02 20.03 -6.75
CA ASP A 77 -5.54 20.36 -8.08
C ASP A 77 -4.78 19.70 -9.24
N LYS A 78 -3.50 19.37 -9.05
CA LYS A 78 -2.60 18.86 -10.11
C LYS A 78 -1.79 17.62 -9.72
N THR A 79 -1.67 17.34 -8.44
CA THR A 79 -0.75 16.36 -7.89
C THR A 79 -1.45 15.49 -6.86
N VAL A 80 -0.89 14.32 -6.62
CA VAL A 80 -1.28 13.45 -5.52
C VAL A 80 -0.06 13.21 -4.66
N HIS A 81 -0.16 13.41 -3.36
CA HIS A 81 0.97 13.26 -2.46
C HIS A 81 0.64 12.32 -1.30
N ILE A 82 1.69 11.76 -0.68
CA ILE A 82 1.55 10.95 0.53
C ILE A 82 1.43 11.88 1.73
N LYS A 83 0.28 11.82 2.41
CA LYS A 83 0.02 12.57 3.64
C LYS A 83 0.46 11.81 4.89
N GLU A 84 0.30 10.50 4.88
CA GLU A 84 0.58 9.64 6.02
C GLU A 84 0.96 8.25 5.55
N ALA A 85 1.92 7.62 6.23
CA ALA A 85 2.27 6.24 5.99
C ALA A 85 2.55 5.51 7.31
N TRP A 86 2.28 4.21 7.33
CA TRP A 86 2.62 3.36 8.46
C TRP A 86 2.96 1.93 8.02
N ALA A 87 3.75 1.25 8.84
CA ALA A 87 4.00 -0.19 8.78
C ALA A 87 3.24 -0.93 9.89
N ASN A 88 2.94 -2.21 9.67
CA ASN A 88 2.32 -3.08 10.67
C ASN A 88 3.27 -3.22 11.87
N GLY A 89 2.79 -2.84 13.05
CA GLY A 89 3.56 -2.88 14.30
C GLY A 89 3.43 -4.19 15.07
N ASN A 90 2.59 -5.14 14.61
CA ASN A 90 2.47 -6.44 15.23
C ASN A 90 3.63 -7.36 14.80
N THR A 91 4.60 -7.55 15.68
CA THR A 91 5.82 -8.32 15.41
C THR A 91 5.61 -9.80 15.14
N ALA A 92 4.45 -10.35 15.49
CA ALA A 92 4.06 -11.72 15.13
C ALA A 92 3.60 -11.83 13.67
N GLU A 93 3.10 -10.75 13.08
CA GLU A 93 2.62 -10.69 11.70
C GLU A 93 3.66 -10.11 10.74
N TYR A 94 4.41 -9.10 11.20
CA TYR A 94 5.43 -8.42 10.43
C TYR A 94 6.60 -8.00 11.33
N ARG A 95 7.80 -8.50 11.02
CA ARG A 95 9.03 -8.04 11.65
C ARG A 95 9.64 -6.95 10.77
N SER A 96 9.26 -5.70 11.05
CA SER A 96 9.81 -4.55 10.34
C SER A 96 11.34 -4.56 10.40
N PRO A 97 12.03 -4.42 9.25
CA PRO A 97 13.47 -4.26 9.19
C PRO A 97 13.94 -2.87 9.64
N GLY A 98 13.03 -1.92 9.80
CA GLY A 98 13.32 -0.53 10.10
C GLY A 98 12.51 0.43 9.22
N ALA A 99 12.25 1.63 9.73
CA ALA A 99 11.41 2.62 9.04
C ALA A 99 11.97 3.02 7.66
N LYS A 100 13.30 3.05 7.51
CA LYS A 100 13.95 3.41 6.23
C LYS A 100 13.69 2.34 5.18
N GLU A 101 13.93 1.08 5.52
CA GLU A 101 13.75 -0.09 4.66
C GLU A 101 12.27 -0.29 4.31
N ASP A 102 11.36 -0.02 5.26
CA ASP A 102 9.91 -0.01 5.01
C ASP A 102 9.53 1.07 3.99
N CYS A 103 10.03 2.29 4.13
CA CYS A 103 9.81 3.37 3.17
C CYS A 103 10.33 3.01 1.76
N GLU A 104 11.53 2.43 1.66
CA GLU A 104 12.09 1.99 0.37
C GLU A 104 11.26 0.86 -0.25
N THR A 105 10.73 -0.05 0.57
CA THR A 105 9.82 -1.09 0.12
C THR A 105 8.55 -0.48 -0.47
N ILE A 106 7.90 0.46 0.23
CA ILE A 106 6.70 1.13 -0.27
C ILE A 106 6.97 1.83 -1.60
N LYS A 107 8.08 2.59 -1.71
CA LYS A 107 8.50 3.24 -2.97
C LYS A 107 8.61 2.24 -4.11
N HIS A 108 9.28 1.12 -3.86
CA HIS A 108 9.45 0.08 -4.86
C HIS A 108 8.10 -0.50 -5.29
N LEU A 109 7.22 -0.85 -4.36
CA LEU A 109 5.90 -1.42 -4.65
C LEU A 109 5.03 -0.47 -5.49
N ILE A 110 4.98 0.81 -5.12
CA ILE A 110 4.25 1.81 -5.91
C ILE A 110 4.82 1.87 -7.33
N SER A 111 6.15 1.87 -7.47
CA SER A 111 6.80 1.94 -8.79
C SER A 111 6.58 0.70 -9.65
N SER A 112 6.48 -0.48 -9.04
CA SER A 112 6.40 -1.75 -9.74
C SER A 112 4.96 -2.12 -10.11
N TYR A 113 3.99 -1.78 -9.28
CA TYR A 113 2.61 -2.27 -9.41
C TYR A 113 1.59 -1.18 -9.77
N LEU A 114 1.87 0.10 -9.54
CA LEU A 114 0.87 1.18 -9.62
C LEU A 114 1.21 2.28 -10.65
N ARG A 115 1.93 1.92 -11.72
CA ARG A 115 2.34 2.83 -12.82
C ARG A 115 1.48 2.74 -14.06
#